data_AF-A0A7M2XBZ8-F1
#
_entry.id   AF-A0A7M2XBZ8-F1
#
_cell.length_a   1.000
_cell.length_b   1.000
_cell.length_c   1.000
_cell.angle_alpha   90.00
_cell.angle_beta   90.00
_cell.angle_gamma   90.00
#
_symmetry.space_group_name_H-M   'P 1'
#
loop_
_entity.id
_entity.type
_entity.pdbx_description
1 polymer ?
#
loop_
_entity_poly.entity_id
_entity_poly.type
_entity_poly.pdbx_seq_one_letter_code
_entity_poly.pdbx_strand_id
1 'polypeptide(L)'
;MPELQTSYTGTVAKGYAGMIANGETSNRISRTVEDSAGIAFGKPVYRGSGDHGCTATVGTLATFLGWTVATSAMAPVAGQDADEYQQYDTATIITSGAIYVAVKGAVTDGAALTVGTGGGAADLVGSTAADATHIATGWIADETVTDGICRIVKR
;
A
#
# COMPACT_ATOMS: atom_id res chain seq x y z
N MET A 1 -25.26 -25.76 29.97
CA MET A 1 -25.20 -24.37 29.46
C MET A 1 -24.65 -24.46 28.04
N PRO A 2 -25.40 -24.05 27.01
CA PRO A 2 -24.86 -24.05 25.65
C PRO A 2 -23.78 -22.99 25.55
N GLU A 3 -22.63 -23.39 25.02
CA GLU A 3 -21.50 -22.52 24.73
C GLU A 3 -21.80 -21.67 23.50
N LEU A 4 -21.78 -20.35 23.68
CA LEU A 4 -22.17 -19.37 22.65
C LEU A 4 -21.21 -19.35 21.44
N GLN A 5 -19.96 -19.76 21.67
CA GLN A 5 -18.90 -19.72 20.68
C GLN A 5 -17.87 -20.80 21.01
N THR A 6 -17.66 -21.72 20.07
CA THR A 6 -16.72 -22.83 20.20
C THR A 6 -15.54 -22.72 19.23
N SER A 7 -15.55 -21.67 18.39
CA SER A 7 -14.50 -21.40 17.41
C SER A 7 -13.92 -20.00 17.65
N TYR A 8 -12.63 -19.97 17.94
CA TYR A 8 -11.83 -18.77 18.04
C TYR A 8 -10.75 -18.86 16.96
N THR A 9 -10.62 -17.82 16.13
CA THR A 9 -9.48 -17.71 15.22
C THR A 9 -8.23 -17.53 16.08
N GLY A 10 -7.38 -18.56 16.14
CA GLY A 10 -6.19 -18.58 17.03
C GLY A 10 -5.06 -17.62 16.62
N THR A 11 -5.30 -16.74 15.65
CA THR A 11 -4.31 -15.83 15.09
C THR A 11 -4.86 -14.41 15.05
N VAL A 12 -4.08 -13.48 15.62
CA VAL A 12 -4.35 -12.04 15.52
C VAL A 12 -3.95 -11.58 14.13
N ALA A 13 -4.73 -10.66 13.54
CA ALA A 13 -4.36 -10.04 12.28
C ALA A 13 -2.99 -9.35 12.42
N LYS A 14 -2.08 -9.70 11.51
CA LYS A 14 -0.70 -9.20 11.50
C LYS A 14 -0.59 -7.68 11.39
N GLY A 15 -1.56 -7.08 10.70
CA GLY A 15 -1.65 -5.67 10.37
C GLY A 15 -2.67 -5.47 9.27
N TYR A 16 -2.75 -4.24 8.77
CA TYR A 16 -3.62 -3.86 7.66
C TYR A 16 -2.82 -3.03 6.65
N ALA A 17 -3.33 -2.92 5.42
CA ALA A 17 -2.67 -2.18 4.35
C ALA A 17 -2.47 -0.71 4.77
N GLY A 18 -1.25 -0.20 4.61
CA GLY A 18 -0.90 1.17 4.98
C GLY A 18 -0.48 1.35 6.44
N MET A 19 -0.55 0.30 7.28
CA MET A 19 -0.10 0.37 8.66
C MET A 19 1.43 0.49 8.74
N ILE A 20 1.93 1.48 9.47
CA ILE A 20 3.36 1.60 9.79
C ILE A 20 3.77 0.42 10.68
N ALA A 21 4.74 -0.36 10.23
CA ALA A 21 5.04 -1.65 10.85
C ALA A 21 5.91 -1.54 12.11
N ASN A 22 6.73 -0.49 12.23
CA ASN A 22 7.61 -0.26 13.38
C ASN A 22 8.01 1.23 13.52
N GLY A 23 8.80 1.53 14.55
CA GLY A 23 9.34 2.88 14.81
C GLY A 23 10.74 3.13 14.27
N GLU A 24 11.19 2.37 13.25
CA GLU A 24 12.49 2.62 12.61
C GLU A 24 12.50 4.00 11.93
N THR A 25 13.70 4.52 11.64
CA THR A 25 13.86 5.75 10.87
C THR A 25 13.05 5.67 9.59
N SER A 26 12.08 6.58 9.45
CA SER A 26 11.16 6.62 8.33
C SER A 26 10.99 8.07 7.87
N ASN A 27 10.75 8.24 6.57
CA ASN A 27 10.44 9.54 6.00
C ASN A 27 9.05 9.50 5.37
N ARG A 28 8.27 10.57 5.58
CA ARG A 28 6.92 10.72 5.03
C ARG A 28 6.76 12.07 4.36
N ILE A 29 6.04 12.08 3.24
CA ILE A 29 5.72 13.29 2.48
C ILE A 29 4.21 13.38 2.30
N SER A 30 3.71 14.60 2.07
CA SER A 30 2.30 14.86 1.76
C SER A 30 2.15 15.26 0.30
N ARG A 31 1.10 14.76 -0.36
CA ARG A 31 0.75 15.10 -1.76
C ARG A 31 -0.76 15.15 -1.94
N THR A 32 -1.24 15.88 -2.93
CA THR A 32 -2.66 16.00 -3.26
C THR A 32 -3.08 14.86 -4.18
N VAL A 33 -4.16 14.15 -3.83
CA VAL A 33 -4.69 13.06 -4.66
C VAL A 33 -5.37 13.61 -5.91
N GLU A 34 -4.91 13.18 -7.09
CA GLU A 34 -5.50 13.57 -8.37
C GLU A 34 -6.57 12.58 -8.86
N ASP A 35 -6.49 11.32 -8.42
CA ASP A 35 -7.35 10.24 -8.88
C ASP A 35 -8.80 10.46 -8.45
N SER A 36 -9.72 10.47 -9.42
CA SER A 36 -11.15 10.68 -9.15
C SER A 36 -11.78 9.58 -8.32
N ALA A 37 -11.24 8.36 -8.41
CA ALA A 37 -11.64 7.22 -7.61
C ALA A 37 -10.96 7.17 -6.24
N GLY A 38 -10.14 8.16 -5.88
CA GLY A 38 -9.34 8.13 -4.67
C GLY A 38 -8.16 7.15 -4.72
N ILE A 39 -7.44 7.04 -3.61
CA ILE A 39 -6.31 6.14 -3.44
C ILE A 39 -6.41 5.40 -2.10
N ALA A 40 -6.63 4.09 -2.17
CA ALA A 40 -6.68 3.21 -1.00
C ALA A 40 -5.35 3.18 -0.21
N PHE A 41 -5.42 2.74 1.05
CA PHE A 41 -4.24 2.61 1.91
C PHE A 41 -3.29 1.47 1.50
N GLY A 42 -1.99 1.66 1.76
CA GLY A 42 -0.94 0.69 1.41
C GLY A 42 -0.76 0.50 -0.09
N LYS A 43 -1.21 1.45 -0.91
CA LYS A 43 -1.07 1.43 -2.37
C LYS A 43 0.18 2.16 -2.81
N PRO A 44 0.83 1.70 -3.90
CA PRO A 44 1.95 2.41 -4.48
C PRO A 44 1.47 3.70 -5.12
N VAL A 45 2.28 4.74 -5.01
CA VAL A 45 1.93 6.09 -5.47
C VAL A 45 3.04 6.66 -6.34
N TYR A 46 2.64 7.37 -7.37
CA TYR A 46 3.50 8.01 -8.36
C TYR A 46 3.25 9.51 -8.39
N ARG A 47 4.18 10.26 -8.98
CA ARG A 47 4.01 11.68 -9.26
C ARG A 47 2.78 11.90 -10.15
N GLY A 48 1.88 12.77 -9.70
CA GLY A 48 0.74 13.24 -10.47
C GLY A 48 1.16 14.17 -11.61
N SER A 49 0.16 14.59 -12.39
CA SER A 49 0.30 15.52 -13.50
C SER A 49 0.46 16.97 -13.04
N GLY A 50 -0.14 17.32 -11.90
CA GLY A 50 -0.08 18.60 -11.26
C GLY A 50 1.07 18.73 -10.26
N ASP A 51 1.37 19.99 -9.91
CA ASP A 51 2.37 20.30 -8.91
C ASP A 51 1.97 19.74 -7.55
N HIS A 52 2.92 19.04 -6.89
CA HIS A 52 2.67 18.35 -5.61
C HIS A 52 1.51 17.34 -5.64
N GLY A 53 1.07 16.90 -6.81
CA GLY A 53 0.05 15.89 -6.97
C GLY A 53 0.58 14.46 -6.91
N CYS A 54 -0.33 13.52 -6.69
CA CYS A 54 -0.06 12.11 -6.70
C CYS A 54 -1.20 11.28 -7.29
N THR A 55 -0.83 10.11 -7.82
CA THR A 55 -1.73 9.14 -8.45
C THR A 55 -1.30 7.72 -8.11
N ALA A 56 -2.25 6.80 -7.95
CA ALA A 56 -2.01 5.36 -7.89
C ALA A 56 -1.97 4.73 -9.28
N THR A 57 -2.31 5.50 -10.32
CA THR A 57 -2.27 5.04 -11.71
C THR A 57 -0.82 4.96 -12.19
N VAL A 58 -0.45 3.78 -12.66
CA VAL A 58 0.86 3.53 -13.23
C VAL A 58 0.89 4.02 -14.68
N GLY A 59 1.59 5.13 -14.94
CA GLY A 59 1.84 5.66 -16.29
C GLY A 59 3.20 5.25 -16.86
N THR A 60 3.40 5.41 -18.17
CA THR A 60 4.61 4.97 -18.92
C THR A 60 5.91 5.66 -18.49
N LEU A 61 5.83 6.82 -17.82
CA LEU A 61 6.95 7.57 -17.24
C LEU A 61 6.74 7.82 -15.73
N ALA A 62 5.98 6.94 -15.07
CA ALA A 62 5.57 7.16 -13.70
C ALA A 62 6.79 7.17 -12.75
N THR A 63 6.99 8.30 -12.07
CA THR A 63 8.03 8.43 -11.06
C THR A 63 7.48 7.97 -9.73
N PHE A 64 7.94 6.81 -9.25
CA PHE A 64 7.51 6.23 -7.98
C PHE A 64 7.89 7.13 -6.79
N LEU A 65 6.91 7.41 -5.93
CA LEU A 65 7.09 8.21 -4.72
C LEU A 65 7.23 7.34 -3.47
N GLY A 66 6.37 6.33 -3.32
CA GLY A 66 6.27 5.55 -2.10
C GLY A 66 4.90 4.90 -1.94
N TRP A 67 4.48 4.71 -0.70
CA TRP A 67 3.23 4.01 -0.34
C TRP A 67 2.30 4.86 0.49
N THR A 68 0.99 4.80 0.26
CA THR A 68 0.01 5.49 1.12
C THR A 68 -0.01 4.90 2.53
N VAL A 69 -0.01 5.78 3.53
CA VAL A 69 -0.14 5.41 4.94
C VAL A 69 -1.61 5.42 5.33
N ALA A 70 -2.04 4.43 6.09
CA ALA A 70 -3.39 4.39 6.61
C ALA A 70 -3.60 5.46 7.68
N THR A 71 -4.79 6.06 7.70
CA THR A 71 -5.13 7.12 8.65
C THR A 71 -6.57 6.95 9.14
N SER A 72 -6.77 7.19 10.44
CA SER A 72 -8.11 7.24 11.06
C SER A 72 -8.71 8.64 11.07
N ALA A 73 -8.03 9.62 10.46
CA ALA A 73 -8.45 11.02 10.50
C ALA A 73 -9.51 11.36 9.44
N MET A 74 -9.77 10.48 8.47
CA MET A 74 -10.86 10.70 7.52
C MET A 74 -12.20 10.32 8.14
N ALA A 75 -13.12 11.28 8.14
CA ALA A 75 -14.50 11.03 8.48
C ALA A 75 -15.15 10.19 7.37
N PRO A 76 -15.88 9.11 7.68
CA PRO A 76 -16.65 8.41 6.67
C PRO A 76 -17.71 9.34 6.10
N VAL A 77 -17.64 9.62 4.79
CA VAL A 77 -18.63 10.41 4.06
C VAL A 77 -19.64 9.45 3.43
N ALA A 78 -20.93 9.71 3.62
CA ALA A 78 -21.98 8.85 3.08
C ALA A 78 -21.88 8.77 1.54
N GLY A 79 -21.68 7.56 1.01
CA GLY A 79 -21.53 7.31 -0.42
C GLY A 79 -20.10 7.16 -0.92
N GLN A 80 -19.09 7.37 -0.06
CA GLN A 80 -17.66 7.16 -0.37
C GLN A 80 -17.10 5.95 0.38
N ASP A 81 -16.06 5.31 -0.18
CA ASP A 81 -15.33 4.24 0.50
C ASP A 81 -14.50 4.82 1.66
N ALA A 82 -14.54 4.14 2.81
CA ALA A 82 -13.94 4.65 4.06
C ALA A 82 -12.42 4.39 4.17
N ASP A 83 -11.87 3.51 3.33
CA ASP A 83 -10.49 3.00 3.45
C ASP A 83 -9.54 3.58 2.39
N GLU A 84 -9.74 4.84 2.01
CA GLU A 84 -8.97 5.53 0.99
C GLU A 84 -8.92 7.04 1.18
N TYR A 85 -7.88 7.67 0.62
CA TYR A 85 -7.83 9.11 0.40
C TYR A 85 -8.71 9.51 -0.77
N GLN A 86 -9.63 10.46 -0.58
CA GLN A 86 -10.53 10.92 -1.63
C GLN A 86 -9.81 11.85 -2.61
N GLN A 87 -10.41 12.10 -3.78
CA GLN A 87 -9.88 13.09 -4.70
C GLN A 87 -9.72 14.44 -4.00
N TYR A 88 -8.57 15.09 -4.23
CA TYR A 88 -8.16 16.36 -3.61
C TYR A 88 -7.81 16.29 -2.12
N ASP A 89 -7.90 15.12 -1.47
CA ASP A 89 -7.34 14.94 -0.14
C ASP A 89 -5.82 15.03 -0.16
N THR A 90 -5.26 15.32 1.03
CA THR A 90 -3.82 15.26 1.25
C THR A 90 -3.43 13.86 1.72
N ALA A 91 -2.88 13.06 0.82
CA ALA A 91 -2.36 11.74 1.12
C ALA A 91 -1.01 11.82 1.85
N THR A 92 -0.86 11.02 2.91
CA THR A 92 0.45 10.78 3.55
C THR A 92 1.12 9.59 2.87
N ILE A 93 2.35 9.80 2.39
CA ILE A 93 3.11 8.81 1.63
C ILE A 93 4.41 8.51 2.38
N ILE A 94 4.70 7.25 2.67
CA ILE A 94 5.99 6.83 3.21
C ILE A 94 6.99 6.57 2.08
N THR A 95 8.18 7.16 2.17
CA THR A 95 9.24 7.03 1.15
C THR A 95 10.38 6.11 1.60
N SER A 96 10.50 5.87 2.92
CA SER A 96 11.45 4.95 3.57
C SER A 96 10.94 4.54 4.95
N GLY A 97 11.45 3.42 5.48
CA GLY A 97 10.99 2.80 6.72
C GLY A 97 10.25 1.48 6.46
N ALA A 98 9.40 1.06 7.40
CA ALA A 98 8.64 -0.20 7.32
C ALA A 98 7.13 0.04 7.26
N ILE A 99 6.44 -0.62 6.33
CA ILE A 99 4.98 -0.54 6.14
C ILE A 99 4.41 -1.89 5.74
N TYR A 100 3.13 -2.12 6.06
CA TYR A 100 2.37 -3.28 5.60
C TYR A 100 1.63 -3.00 4.30
N VAL A 101 1.77 -3.87 3.30
CA VAL A 101 1.09 -3.79 2.00
C VAL A 101 0.46 -5.13 1.62
N ALA A 102 -0.60 -5.09 0.82
CA ALA A 102 -1.19 -6.31 0.27
C ALA A 102 -0.37 -6.80 -0.93
N VAL A 103 0.08 -8.05 -0.86
CA VAL A 103 0.83 -8.74 -1.91
C VAL A 103 0.04 -9.90 -2.51
N LYS A 104 0.36 -10.25 -3.75
CA LYS A 104 -0.16 -11.43 -4.47
C LYS A 104 0.98 -12.26 -5.02
N GLY A 105 0.76 -13.57 -5.07
CA GLY A 105 1.78 -14.55 -5.37
C GLY A 105 2.71 -14.79 -4.18
N ALA A 106 3.75 -15.58 -4.43
CA ALA A 106 4.77 -15.89 -3.43
C ALA A 106 5.83 -14.79 -3.40
N VAL A 107 5.76 -13.92 -2.40
CA VAL A 107 6.81 -12.93 -2.11
C VAL A 107 7.72 -13.54 -1.04
N THR A 108 8.98 -13.80 -1.39
CA THR A 108 9.97 -14.33 -0.46
C THR A 108 10.67 -13.20 0.29
N ASP A 109 11.20 -13.51 1.47
CA ASP A 109 12.04 -12.58 2.21
C ASP A 109 13.20 -12.06 1.36
N GLY A 110 13.48 -10.76 1.45
CA GLY A 110 14.48 -10.05 0.64
C GLY A 110 14.12 -9.82 -0.83
N ALA A 111 12.95 -10.28 -1.30
CA ALA A 111 12.56 -10.07 -2.70
C ALA A 111 12.29 -8.59 -2.99
N ALA A 112 12.75 -8.13 -4.16
CA ALA A 112 12.35 -6.84 -4.70
C ALA A 112 10.85 -6.85 -5.04
N LEU A 113 10.19 -5.71 -4.83
CA LEU A 113 8.76 -5.57 -5.07
C LEU A 113 8.50 -4.90 -6.42
N THR A 114 7.56 -5.47 -7.16
CA THR A 114 7.05 -4.94 -8.42
C THR A 114 5.57 -4.61 -8.30
N VAL A 115 5.15 -3.51 -8.92
CA VAL A 115 3.75 -3.10 -9.00
C VAL A 115 3.20 -3.52 -10.36
N GLY A 116 2.05 -4.21 -10.38
CA GLY A 116 1.36 -4.57 -11.61
C GLY A 116 0.75 -3.35 -12.31
N THR A 117 0.62 -3.40 -13.64
CA THR A 117 0.12 -2.28 -14.48
C THR A 117 -1.38 -2.30 -14.77
N GLY A 118 -2.11 -3.32 -14.35
CA GLY A 118 -3.55 -3.39 -14.61
C GLY A 118 -4.36 -2.65 -13.56
N GLY A 119 -5.30 -1.83 -14.01
CA GLY A 119 -6.19 -1.02 -13.17
C GLY A 119 -7.25 -1.82 -12.40
N GLY A 120 -6.92 -2.99 -11.86
CA GLY A 120 -7.83 -3.85 -11.11
C GLY A 120 -7.28 -4.28 -9.74
N ALA A 121 -8.18 -4.63 -8.82
CA ALA A 121 -7.83 -5.12 -7.48
C ALA A 121 -6.98 -6.42 -7.47
N ALA A 122 -6.83 -7.08 -8.62
CA ALA A 122 -6.02 -8.30 -8.81
C ALA A 122 -4.53 -8.01 -9.13
N ASP A 123 -4.20 -6.79 -9.57
CA ASP A 123 -2.83 -6.35 -9.86
C ASP A 123 -2.19 -5.79 -8.60
N LEU A 124 -1.98 -6.69 -7.64
CA LEU A 124 -1.34 -6.38 -6.37
C LEU A 124 0.17 -6.33 -6.52
N VAL A 125 0.82 -5.92 -5.44
CA VAL A 125 2.27 -5.94 -5.31
C VAL A 125 2.75 -7.39 -5.34
N GLY A 126 3.77 -7.68 -6.14
CA GLY A 126 4.34 -9.02 -6.24
C GLY A 126 5.87 -8.99 -6.22
N SER A 127 6.45 -10.18 -6.33
CA SER A 127 7.89 -10.41 -6.52
C SER A 127 8.22 -10.85 -7.95
N THR A 128 7.20 -11.14 -8.76
CA THR A 128 7.36 -11.58 -10.14
C THR A 128 7.46 -10.34 -11.02
N ALA A 129 8.60 -10.18 -11.70
CA ALA A 129 8.83 -9.12 -12.66
C ALA A 129 7.91 -9.28 -13.89
N ALA A 130 6.62 -8.98 -13.75
CA ALA A 130 5.72 -8.87 -14.88
C ALA A 130 6.03 -7.60 -15.70
N ASP A 131 6.65 -6.59 -15.07
CA ASP A 131 7.14 -5.40 -15.75
C ASP A 131 8.28 -4.73 -14.95
N ALA A 132 9.51 -4.74 -15.49
CA ALA A 132 10.67 -4.13 -14.85
C ALA A 132 10.59 -2.59 -14.77
N THR A 133 9.61 -1.97 -15.44
CA THR A 133 9.41 -0.52 -15.44
C THR A 133 8.70 0.00 -14.19
N HIS A 134 8.11 -0.88 -13.36
CA HIS A 134 7.31 -0.51 -12.18
C HIS A 134 7.84 -1.12 -10.88
N ILE A 135 9.17 -1.20 -10.78
CA ILE A 135 9.85 -1.63 -9.55
C ILE A 135 9.67 -0.56 -8.47
N ALA A 136 9.25 -0.98 -7.28
CA ALA A 136 9.25 -0.12 -6.10
C ALA A 136 10.70 0.04 -5.60
N THR A 137 11.49 0.86 -6.29
CA THR A 137 12.94 0.91 -6.14
C THR A 137 13.40 1.11 -4.70
N GLY A 138 14.22 0.15 -4.22
CA GLY A 138 14.78 0.12 -2.88
C GLY A 138 13.86 -0.48 -1.80
N TRP A 139 12.63 -0.87 -2.15
CA TRP A 139 11.75 -1.62 -1.24
C TRP A 139 11.94 -3.12 -1.43
N ILE A 140 12.07 -3.81 -0.30
CA ILE A 140 12.18 -5.26 -0.24
C ILE A 140 11.14 -5.83 0.73
N ALA A 141 10.74 -7.08 0.51
CA ALA A 141 10.00 -7.83 1.50
C ALA A 141 10.90 -8.17 2.69
N ASP A 142 10.37 -8.07 3.91
CA ASP A 142 11.08 -8.38 5.16
C ASP A 142 10.59 -9.71 5.79
N GLU A 143 9.90 -10.50 4.96
CA GLU A 143 9.29 -11.78 5.31
C GLU A 143 8.79 -12.51 4.06
N THR A 144 8.53 -13.82 4.21
CA THR A 144 7.91 -14.62 3.16
C THR A 144 6.39 -14.67 3.37
N VAL A 145 5.64 -14.25 2.35
CA VAL A 145 4.17 -14.23 2.34
C VAL A 145 3.66 -14.77 1.01
N THR A 146 2.65 -15.63 1.04
CA THR A 146 1.87 -16.02 -0.14
C THR A 146 0.49 -15.42 0.03
N ASP A 147 0.10 -14.52 -0.87
CA ASP A 147 -1.21 -13.84 -0.88
C ASP A 147 -1.64 -13.27 0.49
N GLY A 148 -1.48 -11.96 0.70
CA GLY A 148 -1.93 -11.32 1.93
C GLY A 148 -1.14 -10.10 2.32
N ILE A 149 -1.09 -9.80 3.62
CA ILE A 149 -0.35 -8.65 4.15
C ILE A 149 1.13 -9.01 4.35
N CYS A 150 2.00 -8.26 3.69
CA CYS A 150 3.45 -8.35 3.81
C CYS A 150 4.05 -7.07 4.37
N ARG A 151 4.97 -7.22 5.32
CA ARG A 151 5.85 -6.15 5.78
C ARG A 151 6.93 -5.92 4.73
N ILE A 152 7.06 -4.67 4.31
CA ILE A 152 8.04 -4.23 3.34
C ILE A 152 8.88 -3.12 3.94
N VAL A 153 10.16 -3.06 3.57
CA VAL A 153 11.13 -2.15 4.16
C VAL A 153 11.98 -1.48 3.09
N LYS A 154 12.35 -0.22 3.35
CA LYS A 154 13.37 0.52 2.62
C LYS A 154 14.24 1.29 3.62
N ARG A 155 15.53 0.95 3.64
CA ARG A 155 16.55 1.51 4.53
C ARG A 155 17.51 2.38 3.75
#